data_AF-A0A3N2IAH5-F1
#
_entry.id   AF-A0A3N2IAH5-F1
#
_cell.length_a   1.000
_cell.length_b   1.000
_cell.length_c   1.000
_cell.angle_alpha   90.00
_cell.angle_beta   90.00
_cell.angle_gamma   90.00
#
_symmetry.space_group_name_H-M   'P 1'
#
loop_
_entity.id
_entity.type
_entity.pdbx_description
1 polymer ?
#
loop_
_entity_poly.entity_id
_entity_poly.type
_entity_poly.pdbx_seq_one_letter_code
_entity_poly.pdbx_strand_id
1 'polypeptide(L)'
;MHAIGLRDGQVEITGLSSSPASVAVWRADPGREISGWHLDTVDLSMKDGRPFGYVTFVEPGAGREAQVAVRWDHVHDQLQCFATDRNIGKERGELERDVRHRVGALMAAYAQLGLSIATSYVAAEALRTAANLAPHR
;
A
#
# COMPACT_ATOMS: atom_id res chain seq x y z
N MET A 1 -0.40 -16.98 5.13
CA MET A 1 -1.13 -15.69 5.14
C MET A 1 -0.13 -14.63 5.55
N HIS A 2 0.13 -13.64 4.68
CA HIS A 2 1.04 -12.54 4.99
C HIS A 2 0.19 -11.35 5.44
N ALA A 3 0.43 -10.87 6.65
CA ALA A 3 -0.25 -9.68 7.17
C ALA A 3 0.60 -8.45 6.87
N ILE A 4 -0.06 -7.39 6.41
CA ILE A 4 0.55 -6.10 6.07
C ILE A 4 -0.04 -5.07 7.03
N GLY A 5 0.79 -4.47 7.90
CA GLY A 5 0.34 -3.53 8.94
C GLY A 5 1.28 -2.35 9.12
N LEU A 6 0.81 -1.26 9.74
CA LEU A 6 1.63 -0.08 10.04
C LEU A 6 2.36 -0.19 11.38
N ARG A 7 3.64 0.19 11.41
CA ARG A 7 4.47 0.36 12.60
C ARG A 7 5.41 1.55 12.40
N ASP A 8 5.39 2.52 13.32
CA ASP A 8 6.24 3.73 13.27
C ASP A 8 6.16 4.50 11.93
N GLY A 9 4.97 4.54 11.31
CA GLY A 9 4.74 5.18 10.00
C GLY A 9 5.26 4.39 8.79
N GLN A 10 5.69 3.14 8.99
CA GLN A 10 6.14 2.23 7.95
C GLN A 10 5.22 1.00 7.89
N VAL A 11 4.92 0.52 6.69
CA VAL A 11 4.15 -0.72 6.52
C VAL A 11 5.09 -1.91 6.52
N GLU A 12 4.88 -2.84 7.45
CA GLU A 12 5.62 -4.09 7.58
C GLU A 12 4.89 -5.23 6.86
N ILE A 13 5.62 -5.99 6.04
CA ILE A 13 5.16 -7.23 5.42
C ILE A 13 5.67 -8.41 6.26
N THR A 14 4.78 -9.13 6.91
CA THR A 14 5.16 -10.28 7.76
C THR A 14 5.15 -11.60 6.99
N GLY A 15 6.12 -12.48 7.27
CA GLY A 15 6.17 -13.86 6.76
C GLY A 15 7.05 -14.12 5.53
N LEU A 16 7.94 -13.20 5.13
CA LEU A 16 9.04 -13.55 4.23
C LEU A 16 10.00 -14.50 4.97
N SER A 17 9.90 -15.79 4.70
CA SER A 17 10.66 -16.83 5.38
C SER A 17 12.16 -16.76 5.03
N SER A 18 12.90 -15.92 5.77
CA SER A 18 14.31 -16.11 6.21
C SER A 18 14.99 -14.81 6.66
N SER A 19 14.27 -13.71 6.92
CA SER A 19 14.89 -12.51 7.49
C SER A 19 13.87 -11.70 8.30
N PRO A 20 14.23 -11.13 9.47
CA PRO A 20 13.42 -10.17 10.21
C PRO A 20 13.39 -8.79 9.51
N ALA A 21 13.47 -8.77 8.18
CA ALA A 21 13.48 -7.55 7.38
C ALA A 21 12.03 -7.17 7.05
N SER A 22 11.47 -6.23 7.81
CA SER A 22 10.38 -5.41 7.31
C SER A 22 10.93 -4.52 6.20
N VAL A 23 10.42 -4.68 4.98
CA VAL A 23 10.68 -3.72 3.90
C VAL A 23 9.56 -2.69 3.98
N ALA A 24 9.91 -1.43 4.24
CA ALA A 24 8.98 -0.32 4.26
C ALA A 24 8.52 0.01 2.83
N VAL A 25 7.45 -0.62 2.34
CA VAL A 25 7.01 -0.46 0.94
C VAL A 25 5.98 0.67 0.75
N TRP A 26 5.57 1.34 1.82
CA TRP A 26 4.40 2.23 1.81
C TRP A 26 4.74 3.69 2.02
N ARG A 27 5.53 4.25 1.10
CA ARG A 27 5.71 5.71 1.04
C ARG A 27 4.72 6.27 0.02
N ALA A 28 4.02 7.34 0.40
CA ALA A 28 3.24 8.08 -0.57
C ALA A 28 4.18 8.61 -1.67
N ASP A 29 3.76 8.52 -2.92
CA ASP A 29 4.31 9.41 -3.94
C ASP A 29 3.83 10.83 -3.58
N PRO A 30 4.74 11.78 -3.26
CA PRO A 30 4.35 13.12 -2.82
C PRO A 30 3.41 13.85 -3.78
N GLY A 31 3.44 13.51 -5.09
CA GLY A 31 2.54 14.10 -6.08
C GLY A 31 1.16 13.42 -6.16
N ARG A 32 0.95 12.31 -5.46
CA ARG A 32 -0.27 11.49 -5.48
C ARG A 32 -0.90 11.29 -4.11
N GLU A 33 -0.26 11.81 -3.07
CA GLU A 33 -0.78 11.84 -1.70
C GLU A 33 -1.98 12.78 -1.59
N ILE A 34 -3.03 12.34 -0.90
CA ILE A 34 -4.16 13.22 -0.62
C ILE A 34 -3.78 14.32 0.38
N SER A 35 -4.17 15.56 0.08
CA SER A 35 -3.89 16.71 0.94
C SER A 35 -4.88 16.80 2.11
N GLY A 36 -4.39 17.12 3.32
CA GLY A 36 -5.21 17.32 4.52
C GLY A 36 -5.63 16.04 5.24
N TRP A 37 -5.37 14.87 4.65
CA TRP A 37 -5.61 13.57 5.24
C TRP A 37 -4.30 12.90 5.61
N HIS A 38 -4.27 12.19 6.73
CA HIS A 38 -3.15 11.35 7.12
C HIS A 38 -3.56 9.90 7.12
N LEU A 39 -2.66 9.05 6.66
CA LEU A 39 -2.80 7.62 6.79
C LEU A 39 -2.76 7.24 8.27
N ASP A 40 -3.79 6.53 8.72
CA ASP A 40 -3.93 6.06 10.10
C ASP A 40 -3.62 4.56 10.20
N THR A 41 -4.39 3.75 9.47
CA THR A 41 -4.30 2.29 9.53
C THR A 41 -4.22 1.68 8.13
N VAL A 42 -3.41 0.64 7.97
CA VAL A 42 -3.36 -0.23 6.80
C VAL A 42 -3.64 -1.64 7.29
N ASP A 43 -4.81 -2.18 6.93
CA ASP A 43 -5.19 -3.55 7.20
C ASP A 43 -5.36 -4.27 5.86
N LEU A 44 -4.24 -4.73 5.32
CA LEU A 44 -4.21 -5.41 4.04
C LEU A 44 -3.70 -6.84 4.20
N SER A 45 -4.31 -7.71 3.43
CA SER A 45 -3.90 -9.09 3.26
C SER A 45 -3.74 -9.37 1.77
N MET A 46 -2.99 -10.43 1.47
CA MET A 46 -2.85 -10.92 0.10
C MET A 46 -3.19 -12.40 0.00
N LYS A 47 -3.88 -12.73 -1.09
CA LYS A 47 -4.21 -14.09 -1.48
C LYS A 47 -3.87 -14.26 -2.95
N ASP A 48 -3.03 -15.23 -3.28
CA ASP A 48 -2.61 -15.51 -4.66
C ASP A 48 -2.06 -14.28 -5.40
N GLY A 49 -1.27 -13.45 -4.70
CA GLY A 49 -0.70 -12.20 -5.24
C GLY A 49 -1.70 -11.05 -5.39
N ARG A 50 -2.95 -11.22 -4.94
CA ARG A 50 -4.02 -10.22 -5.05
C ARG A 50 -4.31 -9.58 -3.69
N PRO A 51 -4.24 -8.24 -3.58
CA PRO A 51 -4.49 -7.55 -2.32
C PRO A 51 -5.98 -7.40 -2.03
N PHE A 52 -6.31 -7.44 -0.74
CA PHE A 52 -7.65 -7.13 -0.22
C PHE A 52 -7.56 -6.58 1.20
N GLY A 53 -8.59 -5.84 1.63
CA GLY A 53 -8.68 -5.28 2.98
C GLY A 53 -9.06 -3.80 2.95
N TYR A 54 -8.50 -3.02 3.86
CA TYR A 54 -8.86 -1.61 4.06
C TYR A 54 -7.63 -0.73 4.33
N VAL A 55 -7.76 0.53 3.94
CA VAL A 55 -6.85 1.61 4.30
C VAL A 55 -7.67 2.72 4.94
N THR A 56 -7.27 3.16 6.13
CA THR A 56 -7.97 4.20 6.89
C THR A 56 -7.13 5.48 6.90
N PHE A 57 -7.80 6.60 6.68
CA PHE A 57 -7.25 7.94 6.78
C PHE A 57 -8.01 8.74 7.82
N VAL A 58 -7.32 9.69 8.44
CA VAL A 58 -7.89 10.67 9.36
C VAL A 58 -7.59 12.09 8.87
N GLU A 59 -8.55 13.00 8.98
CA GLU A 59 -8.39 14.43 8.75
C GLU A 59 -8.37 15.13 10.13
N PRO A 60 -7.20 15.42 10.72
CA PRO A 60 -7.10 15.87 12.10
C PRO A 60 -7.81 17.19 12.36
N GLY A 61 -7.80 18.09 11.37
CA GLY A 61 -8.44 19.40 11.47
C GLY A 61 -9.96 19.34 11.53
N ALA A 62 -10.57 18.27 11.01
CA ALA A 62 -12.01 18.08 10.95
C ALA A 62 -12.52 16.91 11.84
N GLY A 63 -11.61 16.11 12.40
CA GLY A 63 -11.96 14.91 13.16
C GLY A 63 -12.68 13.86 12.32
N ARG A 64 -12.49 13.88 10.99
CA ARG A 64 -13.13 12.94 10.06
C ARG A 64 -12.24 11.73 9.85
N GLU A 65 -12.86 10.58 9.68
CA GLU A 65 -12.20 9.34 9.28
C GLU A 65 -12.73 8.90 7.93
N ALA A 66 -11.86 8.32 7.11
CA ALA A 66 -12.18 7.79 5.81
C ALA A 66 -11.56 6.41 5.64
N GLN A 67 -12.40 5.42 5.38
CA GLN A 67 -11.94 4.08 5.04
C GLN A 67 -12.08 3.83 3.53
N VAL A 68 -11.03 3.29 2.93
CA VAL A 68 -10.98 2.88 1.53
C VAL A 68 -10.79 1.37 1.48
N ALA A 69 -11.79 0.67 0.95
CA ALA A 69 -11.70 -0.75 0.72
C ALA A 69 -10.84 -1.05 -0.51
N VAL A 70 -10.05 -2.11 -0.39
CA VAL A 70 -9.17 -2.64 -1.44
C VAL A 70 -9.66 -4.03 -1.79
N ARG A 71 -9.83 -4.30 -3.08
CA ARG A 71 -10.13 -5.64 -3.58
C ARG A 71 -9.59 -5.85 -4.99
N TRP A 72 -9.56 -7.11 -5.40
CA TRP A 72 -9.31 -7.48 -6.78
C TRP A 72 -10.62 -7.72 -7.53
N ASP A 73 -10.76 -7.11 -8.70
CA ASP A 73 -11.82 -7.43 -9.65
C ASP A 73 -11.38 -8.62 -10.51
N HIS A 74 -11.99 -9.78 -10.30
CA HIS A 74 -11.65 -11.00 -11.02
C HIS A 74 -12.14 -11.01 -12.48
N VAL A 75 -13.13 -10.17 -12.82
CA VAL A 75 -13.68 -10.12 -14.19
C VAL A 75 -12.76 -9.31 -15.09
N HIS A 76 -12.32 -8.15 -14.61
CA HIS A 76 -11.47 -7.25 -15.37
C HIS A 76 -9.98 -7.35 -15.00
N ASP A 77 -9.63 -8.29 -14.12
CA ASP A 77 -8.30 -8.56 -13.58
C ASP A 77 -7.54 -7.29 -13.15
N GLN A 78 -8.20 -6.48 -12.32
CA GLN A 78 -7.70 -5.17 -11.92
C GLN A 78 -7.91 -4.85 -10.45
N LEU A 79 -7.02 -4.04 -9.90
CA LEU A 79 -7.16 -3.48 -8.56
C LEU A 79 -8.31 -2.49 -8.49
N GLN A 80 -9.18 -2.66 -7.50
CA GLN A 80 -10.25 -1.71 -7.17
C GLN A 80 -10.07 -1.15 -5.76
N CYS A 81 -10.15 0.18 -5.67
CA CYS A 81 -10.15 0.93 -4.42
C CYS A 81 -11.41 1.79 -4.39
N PHE A 82 -12.16 1.74 -3.29
CA PHE A 82 -13.41 2.49 -3.14
C PHE A 82 -13.57 3.00 -1.71
N ALA A 83 -13.84 4.29 -1.55
CA ALA A 83 -14.14 4.85 -0.24
C ALA A 83 -15.49 4.32 0.26
N THR A 84 -15.51 3.76 1.47
CA THR A 84 -16.71 3.12 2.03
C THR A 84 -17.64 4.14 2.67
N ASP A 85 -17.10 5.24 3.21
CA ASP A 85 -17.92 6.32 3.77
C ASP A 85 -18.55 7.20 2.69
N ARG A 86 -19.86 7.39 2.78
CA ARG A 86 -20.66 8.25 1.89
C ARG A 86 -20.46 9.74 2.19
N ASN A 87 -20.00 10.10 3.38
CA ASN A 87 -19.83 11.49 3.83
C ASN A 87 -18.49 12.12 3.44
N ILE A 88 -17.63 11.38 2.74
CA ILE A 88 -16.32 11.83 2.26
C ILE A 88 -16.40 12.90 1.14
N GLY A 89 -17.59 13.17 0.58
CA GLY A 89 -17.79 14.30 -0.32
C GLY A 89 -16.93 14.24 -1.57
N LYS A 90 -16.19 15.33 -1.85
CA LYS A 90 -15.43 15.54 -3.09
C LYS A 90 -14.08 14.82 -3.07
N GLU A 91 -13.56 14.56 -1.87
CA GLU A 91 -12.26 13.95 -1.60
C GLU A 91 -12.24 12.44 -1.92
N ARG A 92 -13.41 11.83 -2.16
CA ARG A 92 -13.59 10.41 -2.47
C ARG A 92 -12.64 9.92 -3.56
N GLY A 93 -12.61 10.61 -4.70
CA GLY A 93 -11.80 10.19 -5.84
C GLY A 93 -10.30 10.33 -5.59
N GLU A 94 -9.89 11.22 -4.70
CA GLU A 94 -8.48 11.45 -4.34
C GLU A 94 -8.00 10.39 -3.34
N LEU A 95 -8.82 10.05 -2.33
CA LEU A 95 -8.54 8.94 -1.41
C LEU A 95 -8.42 7.61 -2.16
N GLU A 96 -9.38 7.32 -3.04
CA GLU A 96 -9.37 6.10 -3.85
C GLU A 96 -8.15 6.04 -4.78
N ARG A 97 -7.70 7.19 -5.29
CA ARG A 97 -6.52 7.29 -6.14
C ARG A 97 -5.24 7.10 -5.34
N ASP A 98 -5.09 7.75 -4.19
CA ASP A 98 -3.92 7.61 -3.32
C ASP A 98 -3.72 6.14 -2.92
N VAL A 99 -4.78 5.51 -2.40
CA VAL A 99 -4.74 4.08 -2.02
C VAL A 99 -4.37 3.18 -3.19
N ARG A 100 -4.93 3.42 -4.39
CA ARG A 100 -4.60 2.63 -5.57
C ARG A 100 -3.12 2.75 -5.93
N HIS A 101 -2.51 3.92 -5.78
CA HIS A 101 -1.08 4.09 -6.00
C HIS A 101 -0.24 3.36 -4.97
N ARG A 102 -0.57 3.49 -3.68
CA ARG A 102 0.16 2.81 -2.61
C ARG A 102 0.09 1.29 -2.73
N VAL A 103 -1.10 0.74 -2.99
CA VAL A 103 -1.29 -0.70 -3.21
C VAL A 103 -0.61 -1.15 -4.50
N GLY A 104 -0.66 -0.36 -5.57
CA GLY A 104 0.07 -0.66 -6.81
C GLY A 104 1.58 -0.74 -6.61
N ALA A 105 2.16 0.20 -5.86
CA ALA A 105 3.58 0.17 -5.49
C ALA A 105 3.92 -1.06 -4.64
N LEU A 106 3.05 -1.42 -3.69
CA LEU A 106 3.17 -2.64 -2.90
C LEU A 106 3.22 -3.89 -3.78
N MET A 107 2.29 -4.01 -4.73
CA MET A 107 2.25 -5.15 -5.66
C MET A 107 3.51 -5.21 -6.53
N ALA A 108 4.00 -4.06 -7.01
CA ALA A 108 5.23 -4.00 -7.81
C ALA A 108 6.46 -4.48 -7.02
N ALA A 109 6.61 -4.05 -5.76
CA ALA A 109 7.68 -4.51 -4.89
C ALA A 109 7.58 -6.03 -4.61
N TYR A 110 6.37 -6.54 -4.38
CA TYR A 110 6.14 -7.98 -4.19
C TYR A 110 6.51 -8.81 -5.42
N ALA A 111 6.16 -8.34 -6.62
CA ALA A 111 6.53 -9.00 -7.87
C ALA A 111 8.05 -9.03 -8.07
N GLN A 112 8.74 -7.92 -7.75
CA GLN A 112 10.21 -7.87 -7.83
C GLN A 112 10.90 -8.76 -6.80
N LEU A 113 10.37 -8.86 -5.58
CA LEU A 113 10.84 -9.83 -4.58
C LEU A 113 10.69 -11.27 -5.11
N GLY A 114 9.52 -11.62 -5.65
CA GLY A 114 9.27 -12.94 -6.22
C GLY A 114 10.22 -13.27 -7.37
N LEU A 115 10.43 -12.32 -8.30
CA LEU A 115 11.39 -12.46 -9.39
C LEU A 115 12.80 -12.68 -8.84
N SER A 116 13.21 -11.86 -7.88
CA SER A 116 14.57 -11.92 -7.31
C SER A 116 14.85 -13.24 -6.59
N ILE A 117 13.86 -13.81 -5.89
CA ILE A 117 13.95 -15.14 -5.28
C ILE A 117 14.09 -16.21 -6.37
N ALA A 118 13.27 -16.12 -7.43
CA ALA A 118 13.33 -17.06 -8.55
C ALA A 118 14.67 -16.98 -9.31
N THR A 119 15.33 -15.82 -9.31
CA THR A 119 16.61 -15.57 -10.02
C THR A 119 17.85 -15.54 -9.10
N SER A 120 17.71 -15.86 -7.81
CA SER A 120 18.80 -15.95 -6.81
C SER A 120 19.63 -14.69 -6.53
N TYR A 121 19.12 -13.48 -6.77
CA TYR A 121 19.82 -12.24 -6.41
C TYR A 121 18.86 -11.09 -6.11
N VAL A 122 19.09 -10.37 -5.00
CA VAL A 122 18.37 -9.13 -4.64
C VAL A 122 19.38 -8.01 -4.41
N ALA A 123 19.38 -6.98 -5.26
CA ALA A 123 20.01 -5.71 -4.94
C ALA A 123 19.03 -4.83 -4.14
N ALA A 124 19.45 -4.32 -2.99
CA ALA A 124 18.60 -3.46 -2.14
C ALA A 124 18.09 -2.20 -2.88
N GLU A 125 18.85 -1.69 -3.84
CA GLU A 125 18.48 -0.54 -4.66
C GLU A 125 17.35 -0.85 -5.66
N ALA A 126 17.29 -2.08 -6.17
CA ALA A 126 16.20 -2.51 -7.03
C ALA A 126 14.87 -2.50 -6.27
N LEU A 127 14.87 -2.97 -5.01
CA LEU A 127 13.69 -2.93 -4.14
C LEU A 127 13.22 -1.51 -3.83
N ARG A 128 14.15 -0.59 -3.55
CA ARG A 128 13.81 0.81 -3.30
C ARG A 128 13.19 1.47 -4.53
N THR A 129 13.75 1.19 -5.71
CA THR A 129 13.19 1.66 -6.98
C THR A 129 11.78 1.10 -7.22
N ALA A 130 11.57 -0.20 -6.97
CA ALA A 130 10.27 -0.87 -7.08
C ALA A 130 9.18 -0.24 -6.22
N ALA A 131 9.55 0.04 -4.97
CA ALA A 131 8.66 0.57 -3.94
C ALA A 131 8.50 2.09 -4.03
N ASN A 132 9.05 2.73 -5.09
CA ASN A 132 9.03 4.17 -5.27
C ASN A 132 9.65 4.94 -4.07
N LEU A 133 10.61 4.32 -3.39
CA LEU A 133 11.35 4.90 -2.28
C LEU A 133 12.57 5.62 -2.86
N ALA A 134 12.57 6.95 -2.85
CA ALA A 134 13.70 7.74 -3.31
C ALA A 134 15.01 7.32 -2.59
N PRO A 135 16.16 7.30 -3.29
CA PRO A 135 17.44 6.99 -2.67
C PRO A 135 17.79 8.04 -1.60
N HIS A 136 18.26 7.59 -0.44
CA HIS A 136 18.85 8.48 0.56
C HIS A 136 20.10 9.14 -0.03
N ARG A 137 20.12 10.47 -0.06
CA ARG A 137 21.37 11.25 -0.16
C ARG A 137 22.04 11.30 1.20
#